data_AF-A0A8J6GD21-F1
#
_entry.id   AF-A0A8J6GD21-F1
#
_cell.length_a   1.000
_cell.length_b   1.000
_cell.length_c   1.000
_cell.angle_alpha   90.00
_cell.angle_beta   90.00
_cell.angle_gamma   90.00
#
_symmetry.space_group_name_H-M   'P 1'
#
loop_
_entity.id
_entity.type
_entity.pdbx_description
1 polymer ?
#
loop_
_entity_poly.entity_id
_entity_poly.type
_entity_poly.pdbx_seq_one_letter_code
_entity_poly.pdbx_strand_id
1 'polypeptide(L)'
;MYSEIDIKVADTVVTFCETMVETSSLKCFAETPNKKNKITMIAEPLEKGLAEDIENEVVHITWNRKKLGESFQTKYDWDLLDARSIWS
;
A
#
# COMPACT_ATOMS: atom_id res chain seq x y z
N MET A 1 2.46 -12.94 38.42
CA MET A 1 3.82 -12.46 38.08
C MET A 1 4.44 -13.57 37.25
N TYR A 2 4.70 -13.35 35.97
CA TYR A 2 4.86 -14.43 34.99
C TYR A 2 6.29 -15.02 34.85
N SER A 3 7.30 -14.47 35.54
CA SER A 3 8.64 -15.05 35.55
C SER A 3 9.50 -14.54 36.72
N GLU A 4 10.34 -15.42 37.27
CA GLU A 4 11.35 -15.15 38.32
C GLU A 4 12.78 -15.29 37.74
N ILE A 5 13.04 -14.65 36.59
CA ILE A 5 14.37 -14.63 35.94
C ILE A 5 14.82 -13.21 35.61
N ASP A 6 16.14 -13.02 35.53
CA ASP A 6 16.74 -11.75 35.12
C ASP A 6 16.55 -11.50 33.62
N ILE A 7 15.92 -10.39 33.25
CA ILE A 7 15.71 -9.96 31.87
C ILE A 7 16.61 -8.75 31.59
N LYS A 8 17.44 -8.86 30.56
CA LYS A 8 18.18 -7.70 30.03
C LYS A 8 17.32 -6.98 29.00
N VAL A 9 17.02 -5.73 29.25
CA VAL A 9 16.25 -4.86 28.36
C VAL A 9 17.22 -3.92 27.66
N ALA A 10 17.11 -3.84 26.34
CA ALA A 10 17.87 -2.89 25.53
C ALA A 10 17.18 -1.52 25.50
N ASP A 11 17.89 -0.48 25.05
CA ASP A 11 17.32 0.85 24.87
C ASP A 11 16.15 0.82 23.88
N THR A 12 15.10 1.58 24.21
CA THR A 12 13.89 1.64 23.40
C THR A 12 14.16 2.33 22.07
N VAL A 13 13.67 1.74 20.98
CA VAL A 13 13.74 2.29 19.63
C VAL A 13 12.35 2.51 19.05
N VAL A 14 12.26 3.39 18.05
CA VAL A 14 11.02 3.64 17.30
C VAL A 14 10.98 2.79 16.03
N THR A 15 9.77 2.51 15.56
CA THR A 15 9.54 1.89 14.25
C THR A 15 9.57 2.94 13.16
N PHE A 16 10.31 2.68 12.08
CA PHE A 16 10.33 3.51 10.89
C PHE A 16 9.40 2.94 9.81
N CYS A 17 8.86 3.82 8.98
CA CYS A 17 8.12 3.48 7.77
C CYS A 17 8.85 4.03 6.54
N GLU A 18 8.65 3.40 5.39
CA GLU A 18 9.27 3.78 4.12
C GLU A 18 8.20 4.40 3.20
N THR A 19 8.63 5.31 2.32
CA THR A 19 7.76 5.96 1.32
C THR A 19 8.53 6.27 0.04
N MET A 20 7.80 6.46 -1.06
CA MET A 20 8.35 6.87 -2.36
C MET A 20 7.89 8.30 -2.65
N VAL A 21 8.80 9.14 -3.15
CA VAL A 21 8.51 10.55 -3.49
C VAL A 21 8.34 10.73 -5.00
N GLU A 22 8.94 9.86 -5.80
CA GLU A 22 8.94 9.94 -7.26
C GLU A 22 8.60 8.59 -7.87
N THR A 23 8.06 8.62 -9.10
CA THR A 23 7.80 7.42 -9.89
C THR A 23 9.09 6.65 -10.16
N SER A 24 9.02 5.32 -10.05
CA SER A 24 10.13 4.42 -10.36
C SER A 24 10.65 4.64 -11.80
N SER A 25 11.95 4.89 -11.95
CA SER A 25 12.58 5.16 -13.25
C SER A 25 12.62 3.95 -14.19
N LEU A 26 12.59 2.74 -13.63
CA LEU A 26 12.59 1.48 -14.37
C LEU A 26 11.40 0.63 -13.96
N LYS A 27 10.74 0.01 -14.94
CA LYS A 27 9.71 -1.01 -14.67
C LYS A 27 10.39 -2.26 -14.12
N CYS A 28 10.21 -2.51 -12.83
CA CYS A 28 10.77 -3.69 -12.18
C CYS A 28 9.99 -4.93 -12.60
N PHE A 29 10.68 -6.06 -12.81
CA PHE A 29 10.04 -7.34 -13.05
C PHE A 29 10.63 -8.44 -12.16
N ALA A 30 9.79 -9.39 -11.78
CA ALA A 30 10.18 -10.61 -11.10
C ALA A 30 9.69 -11.80 -11.92
N GLU A 31 10.53 -12.82 -12.05
CA GLU A 31 10.22 -14.05 -12.78
C GLU A 31 10.36 -15.25 -11.84
N THR A 32 9.44 -16.20 -11.92
CA THR A 32 9.52 -17.42 -11.10
C THR A 32 10.67 -18.31 -11.57
N PRO A 33 11.32 -19.10 -10.68
CA PRO A 33 12.45 -19.95 -11.07
C PRO A 33 12.14 -20.94 -12.20
N ASN A 34 10.88 -21.37 -12.34
CA ASN A 34 10.41 -22.23 -13.42
C ASN A 34 10.13 -21.50 -14.75
N LYS A 35 10.35 -20.17 -14.80
CA LYS A 35 10.18 -19.29 -15.97
C LYS A 35 8.77 -19.26 -16.57
N LYS A 36 7.75 -19.58 -15.77
CA LYS A 36 6.35 -19.59 -16.23
C LYS A 36 5.59 -18.30 -15.94
N ASN A 37 5.99 -17.57 -14.91
CA ASN A 37 5.29 -16.37 -14.49
C ASN A 37 6.29 -15.21 -14.40
N LYS A 38 5.87 -14.07 -14.94
CA LYS A 38 6.59 -12.80 -14.85
C LYS A 38 5.62 -11.72 -14.41
N ILE A 39 5.93 -11.04 -13.31
CA ILE A 39 5.17 -9.88 -12.82
C ILE A 39 6.02 -8.65 -13.09
N THR A 40 5.40 -7.59 -13.61
CA THR A 40 6.05 -6.29 -13.87
C THR A 40 5.26 -5.21 -13.16
N MET A 41 5.95 -4.31 -12.45
CA MET A 41 5.32 -3.27 -11.62
C MET A 41 6.11 -1.96 -11.71
N ILE A 42 5.39 -0.86 -11.55
CA ILE A 42 5.92 0.48 -11.27
C ILE A 42 5.40 0.94 -9.92
N ALA A 43 6.16 1.78 -9.23
CA ALA A 43 5.74 2.41 -7.99
C ALA A 43 5.68 3.92 -8.19
N GLU A 44 4.60 4.54 -7.74
CA GLU A 44 4.36 5.98 -7.80
C GLU A 44 3.88 6.47 -6.43
N PRO A 45 4.19 7.72 -6.05
CA PRO A 45 3.67 8.30 -4.81
C PRO A 45 2.15 8.40 -4.85
N LEU A 46 1.48 8.00 -3.76
CA LEU A 46 0.03 8.18 -3.60
C LEU A 46 -0.32 9.67 -3.43
N GLU A 47 -1.55 10.03 -3.79
CA GLU A 47 -2.09 11.37 -3.59
C GLU A 47 -2.14 11.71 -2.10
N LYS A 48 -1.92 13.00 -1.81
CA LYS A 48 -1.95 13.49 -0.43
C LYS A 48 -3.32 13.24 0.19
N GLY A 49 -3.33 12.64 1.37
CA GLY A 49 -4.54 12.33 2.13
C GLY A 49 -5.16 10.96 1.82
N LEU A 50 -4.78 10.30 0.71
CA LEU A 50 -5.31 8.97 0.39
C LEU A 50 -4.91 7.91 1.42
N ALA A 51 -3.63 7.91 1.83
CA ALA A 51 -3.15 6.99 2.87
C ALA A 51 -3.89 7.19 4.21
N GLU A 52 -4.12 8.44 4.60
CA GLU A 52 -4.88 8.79 5.81
C GLU A 52 -6.35 8.36 5.69
N ASP A 53 -6.99 8.56 4.55
CA ASP A 53 -8.37 8.13 4.30
C ASP A 53 -8.51 6.59 4.35
N ILE A 54 -7.49 5.85 3.93
CA ILE A 54 -7.45 4.38 4.03
C ILE A 54 -7.31 3.95 5.50
N GLU A 55 -6.39 4.55 6.25
CA GLU A 55 -6.18 4.23 7.68
C GLU A 55 -7.37 4.62 8.56
N ASN A 56 -8.08 5.69 8.20
CA ASN A 56 -9.29 6.16 8.89
C ASN A 56 -10.57 5.45 8.44
N GLU A 57 -10.48 4.38 7.64
CA GLU A 57 -11.65 3.60 7.18
C GLU A 57 -12.66 4.44 6.35
N VAL A 58 -12.20 5.51 5.71
CA VAL A 58 -13.03 6.32 4.80
C VAL A 58 -13.20 5.61 3.45
N VAL A 59 -12.22 4.77 3.08
CA VAL A 59 -12.21 3.94 1.88
C VAL A 59 -12.03 2.48 2.28
N HIS A 60 -12.87 1.60 1.74
CA HIS A 60 -12.77 0.15 1.99
C HIS A 60 -12.87 -0.66 0.70
N ILE A 61 -12.00 -1.65 0.56
CA ILE A 61 -12.03 -2.56 -0.60
C ILE A 61 -13.25 -3.50 -0.61
N THR A 62 -13.89 -3.72 0.53
CA THR A 62 -15.11 -4.55 0.63
C THR A 62 -16.32 -3.89 -0.03
N TRP A 63 -16.24 -2.60 -0.36
CA TRP A 63 -17.30 -1.89 -1.07
C TRP A 63 -17.46 -2.41 -2.50
N ASN A 64 -18.62 -2.13 -3.09
CA ASN A 64 -18.79 -2.42 -4.51
C ASN A 64 -17.78 -1.60 -5.34
N ARG A 65 -17.28 -2.18 -6.44
CA ARG A 65 -16.27 -1.53 -7.29
C ARG A 65 -16.74 -0.21 -7.89
N LYS A 66 -18.05 -0.01 -8.03
CA LYS A 66 -18.64 1.23 -8.56
C LYS A 66 -18.46 2.38 -7.57
N LYS A 67 -18.85 2.19 -6.31
CA LYS A 67 -18.71 3.15 -5.21
C LYS A 67 -17.25 3.41 -4.89
N LEU A 68 -16.41 2.36 -4.90
CA LEU A 68 -14.97 2.51 -4.76
C LEU A 68 -14.43 3.42 -5.87
N GLY A 69 -14.67 3.06 -7.14
CA GLY A 69 -14.23 3.85 -8.28
C GLY A 69 -14.73 5.30 -8.25
N GLU A 70 -16.01 5.53 -7.92
CA GLU A 70 -16.59 6.87 -7.78
C GLU A 70 -15.91 7.70 -6.69
N SER A 71 -15.52 7.08 -5.56
CA SER A 71 -14.81 7.78 -4.49
C SER A 71 -13.41 8.23 -4.92
N PHE A 72 -12.67 7.37 -5.62
CA PHE A 72 -11.34 7.68 -6.14
C PHE A 72 -11.38 8.73 -7.26
N GLN A 73 -12.36 8.63 -8.16
CA GLN A 73 -12.55 9.62 -9.21
C GLN A 73 -12.93 11.00 -8.65
N THR A 74 -13.84 11.06 -7.66
CA THR A 74 -14.36 12.34 -7.17
C THR A 74 -13.39 13.05 -6.22
N LYS A 75 -12.65 12.30 -5.39
CA LYS A 75 -11.74 12.90 -4.39
C LYS A 75 -10.31 13.07 -4.89
N TYR A 76 -9.83 12.14 -5.71
CA TYR A 76 -8.42 12.02 -6.09
C TYR A 76 -8.19 12.16 -7.60
N ASP A 77 -9.23 12.44 -8.38
CA ASP A 77 -9.17 12.61 -9.84
C ASP A 77 -8.57 11.40 -10.58
N TRP A 78 -8.76 10.20 -10.03
CA TRP A 78 -8.32 8.96 -10.67
C TRP A 78 -9.11 8.67 -11.95
N ASP A 79 -8.43 8.12 -12.95
CA ASP A 79 -9.09 7.59 -14.13
C ASP A 79 -10.02 6.43 -13.76
N LEU A 80 -11.14 6.32 -14.48
CA LEU A 80 -12.15 5.31 -14.22
C LEU A 80 -11.60 3.87 -14.33
N LEU A 81 -10.63 3.65 -15.23
CA LEU A 81 -10.04 2.34 -15.46
C LEU A 81 -9.11 1.95 -14.30
N ASP A 82 -8.30 2.89 -13.82
CA ASP A 82 -7.39 2.68 -12.69
C ASP A 82 -8.17 2.50 -11.39
N ALA A 83 -9.17 3.34 -11.13
CA ALA A 83 -10.00 3.28 -9.93
C ALA A 83 -10.79 1.96 -9.79
N ARG A 84 -11.07 1.27 -10.91
CA ARG A 84 -11.74 -0.04 -10.92
C ARG A 84 -10.79 -1.23 -10.90
N SER A 85 -9.49 -0.97 -11.05
CA SER A 85 -8.43 -1.98 -11.15
C SER A 85 -7.64 -2.13 -9.85
N ILE A 86 -8.13 -1.59 -8.73
CA ILE A 86 -7.58 -1.78 -7.38
C ILE A 86 -7.80 -3.24 -6.93
N TRP A 87 -6.76 -3.90 -6.39
CA TRP A 87 -6.78 -5.33 -6.06
C TRP A 87 -6.89 -5.64 -4.56
N SER A 88 -6.28 -4.82 -3.69
CA SER A 88 -6.18 -5.04 -2.23
C SER A 88 -6.32 -3.74 -1.44
#